data_AF-A0A0A1H5K6-F1
#
_entry.id   AF-A0A0A1H5K6-F1
#
_cell.length_a   1.000
_cell.length_b   1.000
_cell.length_c   1.000
_cell.angle_alpha   90.00
_cell.angle_beta   90.00
_cell.angle_gamma   90.00
#
_symmetry.space_group_name_H-M   'P 1'
#
loop_
_entity.id
_entity.type
_entity.pdbx_description
1 polymer ?
#
loop_
_entity_poly.entity_id
_entity_poly.type
_entity_poly.pdbx_seq_one_letter_code
_entity_poly.pdbx_strand_id
1 'polypeptide(L)'
;MLGNDAAPRRGPPTAERTLGELGYDTQDLAEIRRILQQPDGIVLAIGPAGSGRTASLHAMLEAIAPQCNRIRTVEDTVPRRRPEWSQSEAADPDDGRGHDPLAARFRRLLRSRPDAVLLAEIDSSEAAQLVLRAAQAGCRVFSALHGGRAHHVFPRFRAWGVAATDLADHLVLVVAQRLVRALCRHCSRPDDSEVVREALVRAADGWRSPPAARDSVQARMANPGGCSHCRGEGYRGHALVYEWIEVDSGVRSLVEEGVGATEMERRLLADGRGLWERGLRLVASGVTSLGALRASVREPR
;
A
#
# COMPACT_ATOMS: atom_id res chain seq x y z
N MET A 1 -39.28 15.51 6.80
CA MET A 1 -38.54 15.15 5.57
C MET A 1 -37.45 16.20 5.36
N LEU A 2 -36.22 15.93 5.80
CA LEU A 2 -35.05 16.74 5.45
C LEU A 2 -34.01 15.75 4.94
N GLY A 3 -33.95 15.62 3.61
CA GLY A 3 -32.97 14.79 2.92
C GLY A 3 -31.61 15.47 3.03
N ASN A 4 -30.65 14.76 3.62
CA ASN A 4 -29.27 15.18 3.74
C ASN A 4 -28.48 14.56 2.57
N ASP A 5 -28.61 15.16 1.38
CA ASP A 5 -27.78 14.82 0.22
C ASP A 5 -26.40 15.48 0.36
N ALA A 6 -25.53 14.86 1.15
CA ALA A 6 -24.11 15.17 1.17
C ALA A 6 -23.42 14.42 0.01
N ALA A 7 -23.45 15.00 -1.19
CA ALA A 7 -22.64 14.52 -2.30
C ALA A 7 -21.14 14.50 -1.90
N PRO A 8 -20.39 13.43 -2.22
CA PRO A 8 -18.99 13.34 -1.87
C PRO A 8 -18.20 14.44 -2.57
N ARG A 9 -17.56 15.31 -1.79
CA ARG A 9 -16.67 16.37 -2.28
C ARG A 9 -15.48 15.72 -3.00
N ARG A 10 -15.51 15.67 -4.33
CA ARG A 10 -14.35 15.32 -5.16
C ARG A 10 -13.25 16.34 -4.88
N GLY A 11 -12.20 15.91 -4.17
CA GLY A 11 -10.98 16.70 -4.00
C GLY A 11 -10.31 16.96 -5.35
N PRO A 12 -9.43 17.97 -5.45
CA PRO A 12 -8.71 18.25 -6.69
C PRO A 12 -7.92 17.00 -7.13
N PRO A 13 -7.77 16.75 -8.45
CA PRO A 13 -6.95 15.66 -8.95
C PRO A 13 -5.55 15.82 -8.39
N THR A 14 -5.10 14.83 -7.63
CA THR A 14 -3.71 14.76 -7.15
C THR A 14 -2.84 14.57 -8.39
N ALA A 15 -1.80 15.41 -8.55
CA ALA A 15 -0.85 15.27 -9.65
C ALA A 15 -0.37 13.82 -9.73
N GLU A 16 -0.42 13.23 -10.93
CA GLU A 16 0.01 11.85 -11.15
C GLU A 16 1.45 11.68 -10.68
N ARG A 17 1.68 10.63 -9.91
CA ARG A 17 3.01 10.24 -9.48
C ARG A 17 3.34 8.92 -10.14
N THR A 18 4.44 8.92 -10.86
CA THR A 18 5.08 7.69 -11.31
C THR A 18 5.50 6.85 -10.11
N LEU A 19 5.78 5.57 -10.33
CA LEU A 19 6.24 4.67 -9.27
C LEU A 19 7.49 5.21 -8.54
N GLY A 20 8.36 5.94 -9.25
CA GLY A 20 9.55 6.56 -8.67
C GLY A 20 9.28 7.79 -7.79
N GLU A 21 8.11 8.40 -7.90
CA GLU A 21 7.74 9.61 -7.17
C GLU A 21 6.88 9.32 -5.92
N LEU A 22 6.54 8.05 -5.68
CA LEU A 22 5.73 7.66 -4.52
C LEU A 22 6.49 7.74 -3.19
N GLY A 23 7.83 7.77 -3.23
CA GLY A 23 8.68 7.87 -2.03
C GLY A 23 9.18 6.53 -1.51
N TYR A 24 9.35 5.54 -2.40
CA TYR A 24 10.14 4.35 -2.10
C TYR A 24 11.64 4.68 -2.06
N ASP A 25 12.37 4.06 -1.14
CA ASP A 25 13.83 4.05 -1.12
C ASP A 25 14.36 3.44 -2.43
N THR A 26 15.50 3.93 -2.91
CA THR A 26 16.04 3.57 -4.23
C THR A 26 16.23 2.06 -4.42
N GLN A 27 16.72 1.36 -3.39
CA GLN A 27 16.92 -0.09 -3.43
C GLN A 27 15.58 -0.83 -3.50
N ASP A 28 14.62 -0.49 -2.63
CA ASP A 28 13.29 -1.12 -2.63
C ASP A 28 12.57 -0.89 -3.96
N LEU A 29 12.66 0.31 -4.52
CA LEU A 29 12.07 0.63 -5.80
C LEU A 29 12.64 -0.24 -6.93
N ALA A 30 13.95 -0.50 -6.91
CA ALA A 30 14.59 -1.39 -7.88
C ALA A 30 14.10 -2.85 -7.71
N GLU A 31 14.00 -3.33 -6.47
CA GLU A 31 13.49 -4.67 -6.16
C GLU A 31 12.01 -4.83 -6.57
N ILE A 32 11.14 -3.87 -6.20
CA ILE A 32 9.74 -3.83 -6.61
C ILE A 32 9.62 -3.82 -8.15
N ARG A 33 10.41 -2.99 -8.85
CA ARG A 33 10.38 -2.95 -10.32
C ARG A 33 10.77 -4.29 -10.94
N ARG A 34 11.77 -4.98 -10.37
CA ARG A 34 12.17 -6.33 -10.80
C ARG A 34 11.02 -7.31 -10.61
N ILE A 35 10.37 -7.30 -9.44
CA ILE A 35 9.24 -8.21 -9.14
C ILE A 35 8.08 -7.97 -10.10
N LEU A 36 7.77 -6.70 -10.42
CA LEU A 36 6.73 -6.33 -11.38
C LEU A 36 7.02 -6.82 -12.82
N GLN A 37 8.24 -7.27 -13.15
CA GLN A 37 8.53 -7.88 -14.45
C GLN A 37 8.03 -9.32 -14.58
N GLN A 38 7.52 -9.94 -13.51
CA GLN A 38 6.94 -11.27 -13.60
C GLN A 38 5.75 -11.27 -14.59
N PRO A 39 5.62 -12.29 -15.45
CA PRO A 39 4.66 -12.30 -16.56
C PRO A 39 3.20 -12.39 -16.09
N ASP A 40 2.97 -12.96 -14.90
CA ASP A 40 1.69 -13.17 -14.26
C ASP A 40 1.82 -13.15 -12.73
N GLY A 41 0.69 -13.24 -12.04
CA GLY A 41 0.61 -13.26 -10.59
C GLY A 41 -0.10 -12.06 -9.98
N ILE A 42 -0.22 -12.05 -8.66
CA ILE A 42 -1.03 -11.10 -7.89
C ILE A 42 -0.11 -10.09 -7.18
N VAL A 43 -0.41 -8.81 -7.37
CA VAL A 43 0.18 -7.68 -6.66
C VAL A 43 -0.89 -7.04 -5.78
N LEU A 44 -0.63 -6.97 -4.48
CA LEU A 44 -1.58 -6.42 -3.51
C LEU A 44 -1.05 -5.16 -2.84
N ALA A 45 -1.89 -4.13 -2.80
CA ALA A 45 -1.67 -2.94 -1.97
C ALA A 45 -2.57 -2.96 -0.74
N ILE A 46 -1.98 -3.00 0.45
CA ILE A 46 -2.67 -3.15 1.73
C ILE A 46 -2.59 -1.85 2.53
N GLY A 47 -3.68 -1.47 3.20
CA GLY A 47 -3.73 -0.26 4.01
C GLY A 47 -5.14 0.20 4.32
N PRO A 48 -5.33 1.18 5.21
CA PRO A 48 -6.62 1.81 5.46
C PRO A 48 -7.04 2.72 4.29
N ALA A 49 -8.27 3.23 4.33
CA ALA A 49 -8.72 4.31 3.47
C ALA A 49 -7.74 5.51 3.53
N GLY A 50 -7.48 6.14 2.39
CA GLY A 50 -6.57 7.29 2.30
C GLY A 50 -5.07 6.95 2.41
N SER A 51 -4.68 5.68 2.49
CA SER A 51 -3.26 5.28 2.52
C SER A 51 -2.53 5.36 1.17
N GLY A 52 -3.21 5.77 0.10
CA GLY A 52 -2.63 5.90 -1.24
C GLY A 52 -2.60 4.63 -2.08
N ARG A 53 -3.26 3.54 -1.67
CA ARG A 53 -3.27 2.24 -2.38
C ARG A 53 -3.61 2.37 -3.86
N THR A 54 -4.68 3.10 -4.20
CA THR A 54 -5.09 3.32 -5.59
C THR A 54 -4.00 4.00 -6.41
N ALA A 55 -3.34 5.04 -5.86
CA ALA A 55 -2.24 5.71 -6.54
C ALA A 55 -1.05 4.76 -6.77
N SER A 56 -0.70 3.95 -5.77
CA SER A 56 0.36 2.94 -5.89
C SER A 56 0.02 1.88 -6.94
N LEU A 57 -1.19 1.33 -6.93
CA LEU A 57 -1.62 0.32 -7.90
C LEU A 57 -1.61 0.86 -9.32
N HIS A 58 -2.11 2.07 -9.54
CA HIS A 58 -2.05 2.74 -10.86
C HIS A 58 -0.62 2.96 -11.32
N ALA A 59 0.27 3.43 -10.44
CA ALA A 59 1.68 3.65 -10.77
C ALA A 59 2.44 2.34 -11.07
N MET A 60 2.12 1.25 -10.37
CA MET A 60 2.67 -0.09 -10.66
C MET A 60 2.13 -0.63 -11.99
N LEU A 61 0.83 -0.47 -12.25
CA LEU A 61 0.19 -0.88 -13.50
C LEU A 61 0.74 -0.09 -14.70
N GLU A 62 0.98 1.20 -14.54
CA GLU A 62 1.65 2.05 -15.53
C GLU A 62 3.09 1.60 -15.80
N ALA A 63 3.83 1.21 -14.77
CA ALA A 63 5.21 0.73 -14.92
C ALA A 63 5.32 -0.54 -15.77
N ILE A 64 4.28 -1.39 -15.78
CA ILE A 64 4.24 -2.63 -16.58
C ILE A 64 3.46 -2.47 -17.88
N ALA A 65 2.75 -1.35 -18.06
CA ALA A 65 1.87 -1.14 -19.20
C ALA A 65 2.54 -1.33 -20.58
N PRO A 66 3.82 -0.93 -20.81
CA PRO A 66 4.49 -1.18 -22.09
C PRO A 66 4.60 -2.67 -22.48
N GLN A 67 4.37 -3.59 -21.54
CA GLN A 67 4.43 -5.04 -21.74
C GLN A 67 3.05 -5.68 -21.84
N CYS A 68 1.98 -4.89 -21.89
CA CYS A 68 0.60 -5.35 -21.93
C CYS A 68 -0.10 -4.76 -23.16
N ASN A 69 -0.82 -5.61 -23.89
CA ASN A 69 -1.69 -5.16 -24.96
C ASN A 69 -3.12 -4.90 -24.45
N ARG A 70 -3.54 -5.60 -23.39
CA ARG A 70 -4.91 -5.60 -22.89
C ARG A 70 -4.96 -5.36 -21.38
N ILE A 71 -4.88 -4.08 -21.00
CA ILE A 71 -5.06 -3.65 -19.61
C ILE A 71 -6.52 -3.30 -19.37
N ARG A 72 -7.10 -3.86 -18.30
CA ARG A 72 -8.51 -3.63 -17.97
C ARG A 72 -8.72 -3.40 -16.47
N THR A 73 -9.57 -2.45 -16.10
CA THR A 73 -9.80 -2.12 -14.69
C THR A 73 -11.28 -2.12 -14.32
N VAL A 74 -11.56 -2.53 -13.08
CA VAL A 74 -12.86 -2.41 -12.41
C VAL A 74 -12.63 -1.67 -11.11
N GLU A 75 -13.09 -0.43 -11.03
CA GLU A 75 -12.79 0.50 -9.94
C GLU A 75 -14.08 1.09 -9.36
N ASP A 76 -14.09 1.53 -8.10
CA ASP A 76 -15.25 2.27 -7.57
C ASP A 76 -15.41 3.62 -8.26
N THR A 77 -14.28 4.28 -8.52
CA THR A 77 -14.20 5.52 -9.28
C THR A 77 -12.85 5.55 -9.95
N VAL A 78 -12.83 5.79 -11.26
CA VAL A 78 -11.61 5.89 -12.04
C VAL A 78 -10.98 7.25 -11.75
N PRO A 79 -9.80 7.30 -11.09
CA PRO A 79 -9.19 8.58 -10.70
C PRO A 79 -8.81 9.42 -11.92
N ARG A 80 -8.39 8.76 -13.00
CA ARG A 80 -8.09 9.36 -14.30
C ARG A 80 -8.28 8.34 -15.41
N ARG A 81 -8.87 8.76 -16.53
CA ARG A 81 -9.02 7.93 -17.73
C ARG A 81 -7.72 7.90 -18.53
N ARG A 82 -7.33 6.70 -18.96
CA ARG A 82 -6.20 6.40 -19.82
C ARG A 82 -6.73 5.82 -21.13
N PRO A 83 -6.49 6.47 -22.28
CA PRO A 83 -7.00 6.03 -23.58
C PRO A 83 -6.61 4.59 -23.95
N GLU A 84 -5.45 4.13 -23.48
CA GLU A 84 -4.88 2.82 -23.78
C GLU A 84 -5.49 1.70 -22.90
N TRP A 85 -6.23 2.05 -21.85
CA TRP A 85 -6.77 1.09 -20.89
C TRP A 85 -8.29 0.97 -21.04
N SER A 86 -8.83 -0.24 -20.88
CA SER A 86 -10.26 -0.43 -20.75
C SER A 86 -10.68 -0.28 -19.29
N GLN A 87 -10.97 0.95 -18.88
CA GLN A 87 -11.33 1.26 -17.49
C GLN A 87 -12.83 1.33 -17.30
N SER A 88 -13.30 0.65 -16.26
CA SER A 88 -14.71 0.62 -15.94
C SER A 88 -14.96 0.85 -14.47
N GLU A 89 -15.98 1.65 -14.18
CA GLU A 89 -16.44 1.87 -12.81
C GLU A 89 -17.50 0.81 -12.44
N ALA A 90 -17.63 0.49 -11.16
CA ALA A 90 -18.81 -0.19 -10.65
C ALA A 90 -20.06 0.61 -11.05
N ALA A 91 -21.10 -0.07 -11.54
CA ALA A 91 -22.40 0.58 -11.72
C ALA A 91 -23.08 0.72 -10.34
N ASP A 92 -24.14 1.54 -10.26
CA ASP A 92 -24.92 1.72 -9.03
C ASP A 92 -25.25 0.37 -8.36
N PRO A 93 -25.21 0.26 -7.02
CA PRO A 93 -25.34 -1.01 -6.30
C PRO A 93 -26.67 -1.75 -6.46
N ASP A 94 -27.65 -1.16 -7.16
CA ASP A 94 -29.05 -1.56 -7.07
C ASP A 94 -29.54 -2.22 -8.38
N ASP A 95 -29.12 -3.47 -8.62
CA ASP A 95 -29.81 -4.36 -9.57
C ASP A 95 -30.78 -5.33 -8.87
N GLY A 96 -30.90 -5.24 -7.54
CA GLY A 96 -31.78 -6.07 -6.72
C GLY A 96 -31.37 -7.54 -6.62
N ARG A 97 -30.18 -7.95 -7.10
CA ARG A 97 -29.77 -9.38 -7.17
C ARG A 97 -28.84 -9.83 -6.06
N GLY A 98 -28.43 -8.96 -5.13
CA GLY A 98 -27.62 -9.33 -3.97
C GLY A 98 -26.20 -9.85 -4.29
N HIS A 99 -25.67 -9.60 -5.49
CA HIS A 99 -24.30 -9.96 -5.87
C HIS A 99 -23.37 -8.75 -5.70
N ASP A 100 -22.11 -8.99 -5.35
CA ASP A 100 -21.05 -7.97 -5.35
C ASP A 100 -20.88 -7.38 -6.77
N PRO A 101 -21.21 -6.09 -7.01
CA PRO A 101 -21.17 -5.49 -8.35
C PRO A 101 -19.77 -5.47 -8.95
N LEU A 102 -18.73 -5.31 -8.12
CA LEU A 102 -17.33 -5.34 -8.56
C LEU A 102 -16.97 -6.75 -9.02
N ALA A 103 -17.24 -7.77 -8.22
CA ALA A 103 -16.97 -9.16 -8.56
C ALA A 103 -17.72 -9.61 -9.83
N ALA A 104 -19.00 -9.25 -9.97
CA ALA A 104 -19.80 -9.56 -11.15
C ALA A 104 -19.22 -8.93 -12.43
N ARG A 105 -18.79 -7.66 -12.35
CA ARG A 105 -18.18 -6.96 -13.49
C ARG A 105 -16.80 -7.50 -13.83
N PHE A 106 -15.99 -7.77 -12.82
CA PHE A 106 -14.67 -8.37 -12.96
C PHE A 106 -14.76 -9.75 -13.63
N ARG A 107 -15.69 -10.61 -13.22
CA ARG A 107 -15.95 -11.91 -13.86
C ARG A 107 -16.24 -11.78 -15.36
N ARG A 108 -17.04 -10.79 -15.78
CA ARG A 108 -17.33 -10.56 -17.21
C ARG A 108 -16.08 -10.13 -17.95
N LEU A 109 -15.29 -9.25 -17.35
CA LEU A 109 -14.05 -8.73 -17.93
C LEU A 109 -13.02 -9.84 -18.15
N LEU A 110 -12.91 -10.82 -17.26
CA LEU A 110 -11.95 -11.95 -17.42
C LEU A 110 -12.18 -12.77 -18.70
N ARG A 111 -13.40 -12.79 -19.27
CA ARG A 111 -13.69 -13.49 -20.53
C ARG A 111 -12.93 -12.93 -21.73
N SER A 112 -12.45 -11.69 -21.63
CA SER A 112 -11.73 -11.00 -22.69
C SER A 112 -10.22 -11.26 -22.71
N ARG A 113 -9.76 -12.26 -21.93
CA ARG A 113 -8.35 -12.69 -21.79
C ARG A 113 -7.39 -11.50 -21.67
N PRO A 114 -7.53 -10.66 -20.62
CA PRO A 114 -6.64 -9.52 -20.38
C PRO A 114 -5.21 -9.98 -20.08
N ASP A 115 -4.23 -9.11 -20.32
CA ASP A 115 -2.82 -9.37 -19.95
C ASP A 115 -2.55 -8.86 -18.53
N ALA A 116 -3.21 -7.75 -18.16
CA ALA A 116 -3.21 -7.22 -16.80
C ALA A 116 -4.60 -6.71 -16.41
N VAL A 117 -4.95 -6.90 -15.15
CA VAL A 117 -6.22 -6.46 -14.59
C VAL A 117 -6.05 -5.73 -13.27
N LEU A 118 -6.89 -4.74 -13.03
CA LEU A 118 -7.02 -4.09 -11.73
C LEU A 118 -8.44 -4.25 -11.20
N LEU A 119 -8.57 -4.78 -9.99
CA LEU A 119 -9.81 -4.79 -9.23
C LEU A 119 -9.66 -3.83 -8.06
N ALA A 120 -10.61 -2.91 -7.88
CA ALA A 120 -10.56 -1.83 -6.89
C ALA A 120 -10.13 -2.33 -5.52
N GLU A 121 -10.82 -3.36 -5.03
CA GLU A 121 -10.57 -3.98 -3.74
C GLU A 121 -11.07 -5.42 -3.72
N ILE A 122 -10.46 -6.24 -2.85
CA ILE A 122 -10.94 -7.55 -2.46
C ILE A 122 -11.53 -7.42 -1.05
N ASP A 123 -12.85 -7.62 -0.93
CA ASP A 123 -13.57 -7.57 0.35
C ASP A 123 -14.43 -8.81 0.62
N SER A 124 -14.60 -9.67 -0.40
CA SER A 124 -15.47 -10.84 -0.38
C SER A 124 -14.74 -12.11 -0.81
N SER A 125 -15.30 -13.27 -0.43
CA SER A 125 -14.80 -14.57 -0.89
C SER A 125 -14.92 -14.72 -2.41
N GLU A 126 -15.96 -14.15 -3.01
CA GLU A 126 -16.17 -14.17 -4.45
C GLU A 126 -15.07 -13.40 -5.19
N ALA A 127 -14.75 -12.19 -4.74
CA ALA A 127 -13.67 -11.38 -5.30
C ALA A 127 -12.30 -12.08 -5.16
N ALA A 128 -12.01 -12.64 -3.99
CA ALA A 128 -10.76 -13.36 -3.73
C ALA A 128 -10.57 -14.55 -4.69
N GLN A 129 -11.63 -15.35 -4.90
CA GLN A 129 -11.61 -16.49 -5.82
C GLN A 129 -11.51 -16.07 -7.29
N LEU A 130 -12.04 -14.91 -7.67
CA LEU A 130 -11.90 -14.40 -9.04
C LEU A 130 -10.48 -13.89 -9.30
N VAL A 131 -9.88 -13.18 -8.34
CA VAL A 131 -8.49 -12.71 -8.41
C VAL A 131 -7.53 -13.90 -8.55
N LEU A 132 -7.69 -14.93 -7.72
CA LEU A 132 -6.87 -16.14 -7.82
C LEU A 132 -7.01 -16.83 -9.18
N ARG A 133 -8.24 -17.00 -9.68
CA ARG A 133 -8.49 -17.59 -11.00
C ARG A 133 -7.90 -16.79 -12.15
N ALA A 134 -7.91 -15.45 -12.06
CA ALA A 134 -7.29 -14.60 -13.05
C ALA A 134 -5.76 -14.81 -13.09
N ALA A 135 -5.12 -14.88 -11.93
CA ALA A 135 -3.69 -15.15 -11.83
C ALA A 135 -3.33 -16.56 -12.33
N GLN A 136 -4.11 -17.59 -11.97
CA GLN A 136 -3.99 -18.96 -12.49
C GLN A 136 -4.10 -19.04 -14.02
N ALA A 137 -4.87 -18.14 -14.62
CA ALA A 137 -5.01 -18.04 -16.07
C ALA A 137 -3.86 -17.25 -16.74
N GLY A 138 -2.81 -16.88 -15.99
CA GLY A 138 -1.64 -16.15 -16.49
C GLY A 138 -1.83 -14.64 -16.59
N CYS A 139 -2.78 -14.05 -15.85
CA CYS A 139 -2.95 -12.59 -15.81
C CYS A 139 -2.06 -11.97 -14.72
N ARG A 140 -1.56 -10.75 -14.97
CA ARG A 140 -1.07 -9.87 -13.90
C ARG A 140 -2.27 -9.22 -13.21
N VAL A 141 -2.47 -9.49 -11.93
CA VAL A 141 -3.63 -9.02 -11.16
C VAL A 141 -3.19 -8.00 -10.12
N PHE A 142 -3.77 -6.81 -10.15
CA PHE A 142 -3.54 -5.73 -9.19
C PHE A 142 -4.80 -5.52 -8.36
N SER A 143 -4.68 -5.50 -7.04
CA SER A 143 -5.84 -5.18 -6.20
C SER A 143 -5.47 -4.61 -4.84
N ALA A 144 -6.44 -3.95 -4.20
CA ALA A 144 -6.29 -3.44 -2.85
C ALA A 144 -6.90 -4.38 -1.82
N LEU A 145 -6.42 -4.27 -0.58
CA LEU A 145 -7.00 -4.92 0.58
C LEU A 145 -7.05 -3.93 1.75
N HIS A 146 -8.19 -3.80 2.43
CA HIS A 146 -8.25 -3.11 3.71
C HIS A 146 -7.48 -3.91 4.76
N GLY A 147 -6.47 -3.30 5.39
CA GLY A 147 -5.66 -4.04 6.34
C GLY A 147 -4.51 -3.26 6.98
N GLY A 148 -3.88 -3.95 7.93
CA GLY A 148 -2.81 -3.41 8.77
C GLY A 148 -1.41 -3.60 8.21
N ARG A 149 -1.07 -4.85 7.87
CA ARG A 149 0.31 -5.34 7.61
C ARG A 149 0.32 -6.28 6.43
N ALA A 150 1.45 -6.41 5.75
CA ALA A 150 1.59 -7.20 4.53
C ALA A 150 1.37 -8.71 4.78
N HIS A 151 1.96 -9.25 5.84
CA HIS A 151 1.89 -10.68 6.18
C HIS A 151 0.47 -11.17 6.56
N HIS A 152 -0.47 -10.26 6.88
CA HIS A 152 -1.86 -10.61 7.17
C HIS A 152 -2.68 -11.03 5.95
N VAL A 153 -2.12 -10.94 4.74
CA VAL A 153 -2.79 -11.39 3.51
C VAL A 153 -3.20 -12.87 3.58
N PHE A 154 -2.31 -13.75 4.04
CA PHE A 154 -2.54 -15.20 4.07
C PHE A 154 -3.71 -15.59 4.98
N PRO A 155 -3.74 -15.18 6.27
CA PRO A 155 -4.89 -15.50 7.12
C PRO A 155 -6.19 -14.84 6.63
N ARG A 156 -6.12 -13.68 5.96
CA ARG A 156 -7.30 -13.02 5.39
C ARG A 156 -7.91 -13.81 4.24
N PHE A 157 -7.10 -14.24 3.29
CA PHE A 157 -7.56 -15.08 2.18
C PHE A 157 -8.04 -16.46 2.64
N ARG A 158 -7.40 -17.03 3.67
CA ARG A 158 -7.89 -18.26 4.31
C ARG A 158 -9.29 -18.10 4.89
N ALA A 159 -9.59 -16.95 5.51
CA ALA A 159 -10.94 -16.64 6.00
C ALA A 159 -11.98 -16.53 4.87
N TRP A 160 -11.54 -16.25 3.65
CA TRP A 160 -12.36 -16.23 2.43
C TRP A 160 -12.40 -17.58 1.68
N GLY A 161 -11.87 -18.64 2.29
CA GLY A 161 -11.87 -19.99 1.72
C GLY A 161 -10.84 -20.22 0.62
N VAL A 162 -9.84 -19.34 0.48
CA VAL A 162 -8.69 -19.57 -0.40
C VAL A 162 -7.58 -20.23 0.41
N ALA A 163 -7.08 -21.39 -0.04
CA ALA A 163 -5.97 -22.06 0.60
C ALA A 163 -4.72 -21.16 0.57
N ALA A 164 -3.98 -21.10 1.68
CA ALA A 164 -2.83 -20.21 1.79
C ALA A 164 -1.72 -20.60 0.81
N THR A 165 -1.55 -21.90 0.55
CA THR A 165 -0.62 -22.45 -0.45
C THR A 165 -0.99 -21.99 -1.87
N ASP A 166 -2.25 -22.14 -2.26
CA ASP A 166 -2.73 -21.68 -3.57
C ASP A 166 -2.51 -20.18 -3.76
N LEU A 167 -2.72 -19.39 -2.71
CA LEU A 167 -2.40 -17.97 -2.75
C LEU A 167 -0.90 -17.74 -2.91
N ALA A 168 -0.07 -18.44 -2.13
CA ALA A 168 1.39 -18.27 -2.16
C ALA A 168 2.01 -18.66 -3.51
N ASP A 169 1.37 -19.55 -4.27
CA ASP A 169 1.81 -19.93 -5.62
C ASP A 169 1.60 -18.83 -6.67
N HIS A 170 0.62 -17.95 -6.46
CA HIS A 170 0.22 -16.93 -7.43
C HIS A 170 0.42 -15.49 -6.93
N LEU A 171 0.62 -15.27 -5.64
CA LEU A 171 0.95 -13.97 -5.07
C LEU A 171 2.43 -13.69 -5.32
N VAL A 172 2.76 -12.51 -5.83
CA VAL A 172 4.16 -12.15 -6.15
C VAL A 172 4.66 -11.00 -5.30
N LEU A 173 3.79 -10.03 -4.99
CA LEU A 173 4.14 -8.85 -4.23
C LEU A 173 2.99 -8.40 -3.34
N VAL A 174 3.33 -8.11 -2.09
CA VAL A 174 2.44 -7.42 -1.16
C VAL A 174 3.11 -6.16 -0.68
N VAL A 175 2.46 -5.01 -0.81
CA VAL A 175 2.92 -3.73 -0.27
C VAL A 175 1.89 -3.25 0.73
N ALA A 176 2.24 -3.15 2.01
CA ALA A 176 1.41 -2.47 2.99
C ALA A 176 1.90 -1.04 3.18
N GLN A 177 1.00 -0.06 3.19
CA GLN A 177 1.37 1.35 3.19
C GLN A 177 0.49 2.23 4.07
N ARG A 178 1.05 3.38 4.45
CA ARG A 178 0.44 4.50 5.17
C ARG A 178 0.95 5.80 4.57
N LEU A 179 0.14 6.85 4.70
CA LEU A 179 0.57 8.22 4.45
C LEU A 179 0.64 8.95 5.79
N VAL A 180 1.82 9.43 6.13
CA VAL A 180 2.04 10.27 7.32
C VAL A 180 2.15 11.73 6.88
N ARG A 181 1.70 12.66 7.72
CA ARG A 181 1.82 14.10 7.43
C ARG A 181 3.30 14.49 7.37
N ALA A 182 3.72 15.11 6.27
CA ALA A 182 5.09 15.60 6.13
C ALA A 182 5.24 16.97 6.79
N LEU A 183 6.34 17.19 7.51
CA LEU A 183 6.62 18.45 8.19
C LEU A 183 6.78 19.60 7.19
N CYS A 184 6.34 20.79 7.59
CA CYS A 184 6.56 21.98 6.78
C CYS A 184 8.06 22.30 6.71
N ARG A 185 8.63 22.31 5.51
CA ARG A 185 10.05 22.64 5.28
C ARG A 185 10.42 24.08 5.66
N HIS A 186 9.43 24.98 5.75
CA HIS A 186 9.67 26.40 6.05
C HIS A 186 9.64 26.73 7.54
N CYS A 187 8.84 26.02 8.34
CA CYS A 187 8.63 26.40 9.74
C CYS A 187 8.89 25.29 10.75
N SER A 188 9.08 24.04 10.35
CA SER A 188 9.45 22.96 11.28
C SER A 188 10.67 23.35 12.12
N ARG A 189 10.75 22.84 13.34
CA ARG A 189 11.80 23.16 14.31
C ARG A 189 12.55 21.89 14.70
N PRO A 190 13.84 21.95 15.09
CA PRO A 190 14.54 20.81 15.68
C PRO A 190 13.75 20.23 16.86
N ASP A 191 13.79 18.92 17.02
CA ASP A 191 13.17 18.19 18.14
C ASP A 191 14.23 17.30 18.79
N ASP A 192 14.78 17.77 19.89
CA ASP A 192 15.77 17.10 20.74
C ASP A 192 15.12 16.45 21.97
N SER A 193 13.79 16.28 21.96
CA SER A 193 13.08 15.71 23.10
C SER A 193 13.51 14.29 23.41
N GLU A 194 13.58 13.98 24.71
CA GLU A 194 13.95 12.66 25.21
C GLU A 194 13.07 11.54 24.62
N VAL A 195 11.78 11.81 24.43
CA VAL A 195 10.81 10.85 23.85
C VAL A 195 11.19 10.44 22.43
N VAL A 196 11.63 11.40 21.60
CA VAL A 196 12.08 11.10 20.24
C VAL A 196 13.40 10.34 20.27
N ARG A 197 14.32 10.77 21.14
CA ARG A 197 15.62 10.09 21.31
C ARG A 197 15.45 8.64 21.73
N GLU A 198 14.61 8.36 22.72
CA GLU A 198 14.31 7.01 23.17
C GLU A 198 13.69 6.14 22.07
N ALA A 199 12.71 6.66 21.34
CA ALA A 199 12.06 5.91 20.26
C ALA A 199 13.06 5.51 19.16
N LEU A 200 13.98 6.41 18.80
CA LEU A 200 15.02 6.14 17.82
C LEU A 200 16.07 5.15 18.35
N VAL A 201 16.48 5.26 19.61
CA VAL A 201 17.43 4.32 20.23
C VAL A 201 16.86 2.91 20.30
N ARG A 202 15.61 2.76 20.77
CA ARG A 202 14.94 1.43 20.83
C ARG A 202 14.83 0.76 19.46
N ALA A 203 14.63 1.54 18.40
CA ALA A 203 14.56 1.00 17.05
C ALA A 203 15.94 0.65 16.47
N ALA A 204 17.00 1.37 16.88
CA ALA A 204 18.36 1.13 16.39
C ALA A 204 18.88 -0.27 16.73
N ASP A 205 18.46 -0.85 17.86
CA ASP A 205 18.82 -2.22 18.26
C ASP A 205 18.35 -3.29 17.25
N GLY A 206 17.33 -2.99 16.44
CA GLY A 206 16.76 -3.89 15.42
C GLY A 206 17.11 -3.52 13.97
N TRP A 207 17.89 -2.47 13.74
CA TRP A 207 18.22 -2.00 12.39
C TRP A 207 19.53 -2.62 11.89
N ARG A 208 19.51 -3.26 10.70
CA ARG A 208 20.77 -3.69 10.04
C ARG A 208 21.71 -2.52 9.75
N SER A 209 21.14 -1.34 9.51
CA SER A 209 21.87 -0.10 9.29
C SER A 209 21.12 1.03 9.99
N PRO A 210 21.39 1.26 11.28
CA PRO A 210 20.83 2.41 11.96
C PRO A 210 21.36 3.71 11.33
N PRO A 211 20.64 4.85 11.39
CA PRO A 211 21.16 6.16 11.08
C PRO A 211 22.50 6.32 11.80
N ALA A 212 23.55 6.41 10.99
CA ALA A 212 24.91 6.28 11.46
C ALA A 212 25.23 7.46 12.41
N ALA A 213 25.44 7.15 13.70
CA ALA A 213 25.76 8.10 14.76
C ALA A 213 24.64 9.11 15.13
N ARG A 214 24.62 9.51 16.41
CA ARG A 214 23.71 10.52 16.97
C ARG A 214 23.70 11.83 16.16
N ASP A 215 24.82 12.17 15.53
CA ASP A 215 25.00 13.40 14.76
C ASP A 215 24.30 13.39 13.39
N SER A 216 23.81 12.23 12.91
CA SER A 216 23.02 12.13 11.68
C SER A 216 21.51 12.33 11.90
N VAL A 217 21.06 12.36 13.15
CA VAL A 217 19.64 12.53 13.49
C VAL A 217 19.27 14.00 13.34
N GLN A 218 18.39 14.27 12.38
CA GLN A 218 17.82 15.58 12.09
C GLN A 218 16.34 15.63 12.48
N ALA A 219 15.98 15.04 13.61
CA ALA A 219 14.60 14.98 14.06
C ALA A 219 14.00 16.40 14.21
N ARG A 220 12.74 16.53 13.79
CA ARG A 220 12.02 17.79 13.78
C ARG A 220 10.60 17.62 14.31
N MET A 221 10.05 18.71 14.81
CA MET A 221 8.66 18.83 15.21
C MET A 221 7.93 19.89 14.38
N ALA A 222 6.61 19.76 14.33
CA ALA A 222 5.77 20.76 13.72
C ALA A 222 5.77 22.05 14.55
N ASN A 223 5.83 23.19 13.88
CA ASN A 223 5.64 24.47 14.56
C ASN A 223 4.18 24.66 14.94
N PRO A 224 3.84 24.86 16.23
CA PRO A 224 2.49 25.24 16.64
C PRO A 224 2.02 26.50 15.89
N GLY A 225 0.81 26.47 15.35
CA GLY A 225 0.27 27.58 14.54
C GLY A 225 0.90 27.73 13.15
N GLY A 226 1.86 26.88 12.77
CA GLY A 226 2.39 26.77 11.41
C GLY A 226 2.99 28.06 10.84
N CYS A 227 2.85 28.24 9.52
CA CYS A 227 3.22 29.43 8.76
C CYS A 227 2.31 29.53 7.52
N SER A 228 2.46 30.60 6.71
CA SER A 228 1.70 30.80 5.47
C SER A 228 1.84 29.63 4.48
N HIS A 229 3.04 29.06 4.34
CA HIS A 229 3.31 27.96 3.41
C HIS A 229 2.56 26.67 3.75
N CYS A 230 2.30 26.42 5.03
CA CYS A 230 1.51 25.27 5.50
C CYS A 230 0.12 25.66 5.99
N ARG A 231 -0.32 26.90 5.75
CA ARG A 231 -1.64 27.42 6.15
C ARG A 231 -1.95 27.21 7.64
N GLY A 232 -0.94 27.42 8.49
CA GLY A 232 -1.08 27.32 9.93
C GLY A 232 -1.01 25.90 10.53
N GLU A 233 -0.82 24.87 9.71
CA GLU A 233 -0.90 23.47 10.16
C GLU A 233 0.41 22.90 10.76
N GLY A 234 1.56 23.48 10.42
CA GLY A 234 2.88 22.92 10.74
C GLY A 234 3.31 21.73 9.86
N TYR A 235 2.39 21.20 9.03
CA TYR A 235 2.62 20.12 8.08
C TYR A 235 2.19 20.52 6.67
N ARG A 236 2.84 19.99 5.63
CA ARG A 236 2.45 20.20 4.24
C ARG A 236 2.74 18.96 3.41
N GLY A 237 1.68 18.35 2.88
CA GLY A 237 1.76 17.11 2.10
C GLY A 237 1.93 15.88 2.98
N HIS A 238 2.28 14.76 2.33
CA HIS A 238 2.40 13.46 2.98
C HIS A 238 3.68 12.76 2.53
N ALA A 239 4.22 11.92 3.40
CA ALA A 239 5.29 10.97 3.10
C ALA A 239 4.75 9.54 3.17
N LEU A 240 5.29 8.68 2.32
CA LEU A 240 4.95 7.26 2.27
C LEU A 240 5.71 6.52 3.36
N VAL A 241 4.99 5.79 4.20
CA VAL A 241 5.54 4.75 5.06
C VAL A 241 5.01 3.43 4.57
N TYR A 242 5.89 2.48 4.29
CA TYR A 242 5.50 1.23 3.66
C TYR A 242 6.26 0.05 4.25
N GLU A 243 5.82 -1.16 3.96
CA GLU A 243 6.57 -2.40 4.07
C GLU A 243 6.16 -3.25 2.87
N TRP A 244 7.02 -4.18 2.46
CA TRP A 244 6.70 -5.01 1.32
C TRP A 244 7.30 -6.41 1.47
N ILE A 245 6.67 -7.37 0.81
CA ILE A 245 7.04 -8.78 0.81
C ILE A 245 7.00 -9.25 -0.65
N GLU A 246 8.14 -9.70 -1.17
CA GLU A 246 8.18 -10.59 -2.33
C GLU A 246 7.79 -11.98 -1.86
N VAL A 247 6.84 -12.60 -2.55
CA VAL A 247 6.41 -13.97 -2.23
C VAL A 247 7.21 -14.91 -3.13
N ASP A 248 8.34 -15.36 -2.60
CA ASP A 248 9.28 -16.26 -3.26
C ASP A 248 9.13 -17.71 -2.73
N SER A 249 10.08 -18.59 -3.08
CA SER A 249 10.10 -19.95 -2.54
C SER A 249 10.23 -20.01 -1.02
N GLY A 250 10.93 -19.05 -0.40
CA GLY A 250 11.08 -18.98 1.05
C GLY A 250 9.76 -18.65 1.74
N VAL A 251 9.01 -17.67 1.23
CA VAL A 251 7.67 -17.35 1.75
C VAL A 251 6.72 -18.53 1.56
N ARG A 252 6.77 -19.20 0.40
CA ARG A 252 5.96 -20.40 0.14
C ARG A 252 6.22 -21.50 1.17
N SER A 253 7.48 -21.82 1.46
CA SER A 253 7.82 -22.81 2.50
C SER A 253 7.28 -22.42 3.88
N LEU A 254 7.37 -21.14 4.27
CA LEU A 254 6.78 -20.69 5.56
C LEU A 254 5.26 -20.87 5.61
N VAL A 255 4.58 -20.68 4.47
CA VAL A 255 3.13 -20.88 4.37
C VAL A 255 2.77 -22.36 4.45
N GLU A 256 3.51 -23.23 3.75
CA GLU A 256 3.35 -24.69 3.79
C GLU A 256 3.57 -25.26 5.20
N GLU A 257 4.59 -24.76 5.91
CA GLU A 257 4.88 -25.10 7.31
C GLU A 257 3.78 -24.60 8.28
N GLY A 258 2.83 -23.78 7.83
CA GLY A 258 1.78 -23.23 8.67
C GLY A 258 2.29 -22.19 9.67
N VAL A 259 3.38 -21.49 9.36
CA VAL A 259 3.99 -20.49 10.24
C VAL A 259 2.98 -19.38 10.57
N GLY A 260 2.81 -19.11 11.86
CA GLY A 260 1.89 -18.08 12.35
C GLY A 260 2.29 -16.66 11.91
N ALA A 261 1.29 -15.78 11.82
CA ALA A 261 1.45 -14.40 11.34
C ALA A 261 2.58 -13.61 12.03
N THR A 262 2.69 -13.70 13.36
CA THR A 262 3.74 -13.02 14.14
C THR A 262 5.14 -13.51 13.80
N GLU A 263 5.32 -14.82 13.62
CA GLU A 263 6.63 -15.38 13.26
C GLU A 263 6.97 -15.08 11.80
N MET A 264 5.97 -15.09 10.92
CA MET A 264 6.12 -14.67 9.53
C MET A 264 6.54 -13.21 9.43
N GLU A 265 5.92 -12.31 10.21
CA GLU A 265 6.32 -10.91 10.32
C GLU A 265 7.78 -10.79 10.74
N ARG A 266 8.17 -11.49 11.81
CA ARG A 266 9.54 -11.46 12.34
C ARG A 266 10.57 -11.90 11.30
N ARG A 267 10.27 -12.92 10.50
CA ARG A 267 11.17 -13.45 9.46
C ARG A 267 11.23 -12.58 8.20
N LEU A 268 10.07 -12.11 7.73
CA LEU A 268 9.97 -11.40 6.44
C LEU A 268 10.29 -9.91 6.56
N LEU A 269 9.98 -9.31 7.71
CA LEU A 269 10.19 -7.88 7.96
C LEU A 269 11.33 -7.64 8.96
N ALA A 270 12.20 -8.64 9.14
CA ALA A 270 13.48 -8.47 9.79
C ALA A 270 14.23 -7.24 9.22
N ASP A 271 15.17 -6.70 9.99
CA ASP A 271 16.12 -5.67 9.54
C ASP A 271 15.57 -4.24 9.42
N GLY A 272 14.45 -3.97 10.10
CA GLY A 272 13.84 -2.65 10.13
C GLY A 272 13.08 -2.28 8.87
N ARG A 273 12.55 -3.28 8.16
CA ARG A 273 11.70 -3.08 6.96
C ARG A 273 10.23 -2.91 7.26
N GLY A 274 9.81 -3.05 8.52
CA GLY A 274 8.44 -2.84 8.96
C GLY A 274 8.02 -1.36 8.90
N LEU A 275 6.70 -1.13 8.88
CA LEU A 275 6.12 0.21 8.85
C LEU A 275 6.65 1.14 9.96
N TRP A 276 6.77 0.65 11.20
CA TRP A 276 7.19 1.48 12.32
C TRP A 276 8.65 1.90 12.18
N GLU A 277 9.52 0.96 11.86
CA GLU A 277 10.95 1.16 11.70
C GLU A 277 11.26 2.11 10.53
N ARG A 278 10.61 1.92 9.38
CA ARG A 278 10.72 2.86 8.25
C ARG A 278 10.15 4.23 8.59
N GLY A 279 9.04 4.28 9.31
CA GLY A 279 8.48 5.52 9.83
C GLY A 279 9.47 6.28 10.71
N LEU A 280 10.18 5.59 11.59
CA LEU A 280 11.21 6.17 12.44
C LEU A 280 12.43 6.66 11.65
N ARG A 281 12.78 6.06 10.51
CA ARG A 281 13.80 6.63 9.60
C ARG A 281 13.36 7.98 9.02
N LEU A 282 12.07 8.15 8.73
CA LEU A 282 11.51 9.45 8.31
C LEU A 282 11.49 10.47 9.46
N VAL A 283 11.28 10.01 10.71
CA VAL A 283 11.41 10.87 11.90
C VAL A 283 12.87 11.30 12.08
N ALA A 284 13.81 10.37 12.00
CA ALA A 284 15.24 10.63 12.15
C ALA A 284 15.77 11.62 11.10
N SER A 285 15.23 11.61 9.88
CA SER A 285 15.59 12.55 8.80
C SER A 285 14.79 13.86 8.82
N GLY A 286 13.89 14.06 9.79
CA GLY A 286 13.12 15.29 9.93
C GLY A 286 12.02 15.47 8.86
N VAL A 287 11.64 14.39 8.15
CA VAL A 287 10.58 14.40 7.14
C VAL A 287 9.19 14.44 7.79
N THR A 288 9.02 13.69 8.88
CA THR A 288 7.80 13.67 9.70
C THR A 288 8.17 13.82 11.16
N SER A 289 7.18 14.12 12.02
CA SER A 289 7.35 14.06 13.48
C SER A 289 6.98 12.68 14.02
N LEU A 290 7.46 12.36 15.23
CA LEU A 290 7.05 11.14 15.93
C LEU A 290 5.55 11.11 16.23
N GLY A 291 4.95 12.27 16.54
CA GLY A 291 3.51 12.40 16.77
C GLY A 291 2.69 12.07 15.53
N ALA A 292 3.09 12.58 14.37
CA ALA A 292 2.44 12.25 13.10
C ALA A 292 2.61 10.77 12.72
N LEU A 293 3.76 10.18 13.03
CA LEU A 293 3.97 8.74 12.83
C LEU A 293 3.00 7.90 13.68
N ARG A 294 2.94 8.16 14.99
CA ARG A 294 2.05 7.45 15.93
C ARG A 294 0.57 7.57 15.59
N ALA A 295 0.16 8.65 14.94
CA ALA A 295 -1.21 8.85 14.50
C ALA A 295 -1.62 7.94 13.33
N SER A 296 -0.67 7.37 12.58
CA SER A 296 -0.95 6.58 11.37
C SER A 296 -0.34 5.17 11.38
N VAL A 297 0.67 4.93 12.20
CA VAL A 297 1.37 3.66 12.34
C VAL A 297 1.35 3.24 13.79
N ARG A 298 0.91 2.00 14.04
CA ARG A 298 0.91 1.41 15.38
C ARG A 298 2.33 1.06 15.78
N GLU A 299 2.75 1.55 16.94
CA GLU A 299 4.00 1.16 17.58
C GLU A 299 3.93 -0.34 17.98
N PRO A 300 4.91 -1.16 17.57
CA PRO A 300 5.03 -2.54 18.04
C PRO A 300 5.09 -2.56 19.57
N ARG A 301 4.43 -3.56 20.19
CA ARG A 301 4.46 -3.76 21.65
C ARG A 301 5.58 -4.70 22.03
#